data_AF-R9K759-F1
#
_entry.id   AF-R9K759-F1
#
_cell.length_a   1.000
_cell.length_b   1.000
_cell.length_c   1.000
_cell.angle_alpha   90.00
_cell.angle_beta   90.00
_cell.angle_gamma   90.00
#
_symmetry.space_group_name_H-M   'P 1'
#
loop_
_entity.id
_entity.type
_entity.pdbx_description
1 polymer ?
#
loop_
_entity_poly.entity_id
_entity_poly.type
_entity_poly.pdbx_seq_one_letter_code
_entity_poly.pdbx_strand_id
1 'polypeptide(L)'
;MSGEQPAPFGRYKNLFLSESEYAELKGEYPDRLERFIEELSEFIAAYGKVYANHAAAIRMWARRDRKGTGKKGIPDYSYKEGESL
;
A
#
# COMPACT_ATOMS: atom_id res chain seq x y z
N MET A 1 3.61 21.56 18.03
CA MET A 1 3.79 20.32 17.27
C MET A 1 2.57 20.22 16.37
N SER A 2 2.66 20.59 15.10
CA SER A 2 1.53 20.45 14.17
C SER A 2 1.25 18.96 14.01
N GLY A 3 0.28 18.46 14.78
CA GLY A 3 -0.22 17.10 14.66
C GLY A 3 -1.13 17.02 13.45
N GLU A 4 -0.54 17.06 12.26
CA GLU A 4 -1.26 16.86 11.01
C GLU A 4 -1.95 15.49 11.12
N GLN A 5 -3.28 15.48 11.18
CA GLN A 5 -4.02 14.23 11.26
C GLN A 5 -3.79 13.49 9.93
N PRO A 6 -3.38 12.21 9.96
CA PRO A 6 -3.05 11.52 8.73
C PRO A 6 -4.31 11.38 7.87
N ALA A 7 -4.23 11.86 6.63
CA ALA A 7 -5.35 11.84 5.72
C ALA A 7 -5.63 10.38 5.27
N PRO A 8 -6.92 9.98 5.16
CA PRO A 8 -7.27 8.67 4.66
C PRO A 8 -7.21 8.62 3.12
N PHE A 9 -6.35 7.75 2.61
CA PHE A 9 -6.10 7.50 1.19
C PHE A 9 -6.64 6.15 0.73
N GLY A 10 -6.74 6.00 -0.59
CA GLY A 10 -7.23 4.79 -1.25
C GLY A 10 -8.75 4.69 -1.31
N ARG A 11 -9.22 3.73 -2.11
CA ARG A 11 -10.65 3.50 -2.38
C ARG A 11 -11.45 3.19 -1.12
N TYR A 12 -10.86 2.46 -0.18
CA TYR A 12 -11.49 2.05 1.07
C TYR A 12 -11.13 2.96 2.26
N LYS A 13 -10.41 4.07 2.03
CA LYS A 13 -10.05 5.04 3.07
C LYS A 13 -9.36 4.42 4.29
N ASN A 14 -8.57 3.39 4.05
CA ASN A 14 -7.91 2.54 5.05
C ASN A 14 -6.38 2.71 5.07
N LEU A 15 -5.85 3.66 4.30
CA LEU A 15 -4.45 4.06 4.34
C LEU A 15 -4.30 5.43 4.98
N PHE A 16 -3.53 5.51 6.05
CA PHE A 16 -3.31 6.76 6.76
C PHE A 16 -1.88 7.22 6.49
N LEU A 17 -1.76 8.33 5.74
CA LEU A 17 -0.48 8.98 5.43
C LEU A 17 -0.54 10.43 5.93
N SER A 18 0.54 10.89 6.52
CA SER A 18 0.71 12.31 6.85
C SER A 18 0.97 13.11 5.57
N GLU A 19 0.70 14.41 5.56
CA GLU A 19 0.95 15.28 4.40
C GLU A 19 2.41 15.22 3.94
N SER A 20 3.35 15.22 4.91
CA SER A 20 4.78 15.08 4.61
C SER A 20 5.11 13.73 3.97
N GLU A 21 4.55 12.63 4.48
CA GLU A 21 4.79 11.28 3.93
C GLU A 21 4.25 11.18 2.49
N TYR A 22 3.06 11.71 2.24
CA TYR A 22 2.48 11.76 0.89
C TYR A 22 3.34 12.61 -0.05
N ALA A 23 3.80 13.79 0.39
CA ALA A 23 4.66 14.67 -0.40
C ALA A 23 6.01 14.01 -0.74
N GLU A 24 6.66 13.36 0.22
CA GLU A 24 7.88 12.58 -0.01
C GLU A 24 7.65 11.48 -1.05
N LEU A 25 6.60 10.66 -0.84
CA LEU A 25 6.25 9.57 -1.75
C LEU A 25 5.91 10.07 -3.14
N LYS A 26 5.28 11.23 -3.27
CA LYS A 26 4.94 11.84 -4.56
C LYS A 26 6.17 12.39 -5.26
N GLY A 27 7.18 12.83 -4.52
CA GLY A 27 8.50 13.16 -5.05
C GLY A 27 9.27 11.92 -5.52
N GLU A 28 9.20 10.81 -4.78
CA GLU A 28 9.88 9.56 -5.16
C GLU A 28 9.18 8.82 -6.32
N TYR A 29 7.84 8.83 -6.35
CA TYR A 29 7.01 8.03 -7.25
C TYR A 29 5.81 8.80 -7.82
N PRO A 30 5.99 9.94 -8.51
CA PRO A 30 4.88 10.81 -8.91
C PRO A 30 3.80 10.10 -9.75
N ASP A 31 4.20 9.28 -10.73
CA ASP A 31 3.27 8.60 -11.65
C ASP A 31 2.72 7.27 -11.12
N ARG A 32 3.31 6.71 -10.05
CA ARG A 32 2.98 5.36 -9.55
C ARG A 32 2.39 5.35 -8.15
N LEU A 33 2.54 6.44 -7.40
CA LEU A 33 2.07 6.55 -6.03
C LEU A 33 0.58 6.25 -5.91
N GLU A 34 -0.26 6.87 -6.76
CA GLU A 34 -1.71 6.68 -6.71
C GLU A 34 -2.10 5.22 -6.92
N ARG A 35 -1.46 4.54 -7.89
CA ARG A 35 -1.64 3.11 -8.10
C ARG A 35 -1.27 2.29 -6.86
N PHE A 36 -0.15 2.58 -6.20
CA PHE A 36 0.24 1.85 -4.98
C PHE A 36 -0.72 2.11 -3.81
N ILE A 37 -1.23 3.32 -3.70
CA ILE A 37 -2.25 3.68 -2.70
C ILE A 37 -3.53 2.87 -2.94
N GLU A 38 -4.01 2.77 -4.18
CA GLU A 38 -5.22 2.00 -4.49
C GLU A 38 -5.02 0.50 -4.26
N GLU A 39 -3.96 -0.08 -4.81
CA GLU A 39 -3.69 -1.53 -4.68
C GLU A 39 -3.48 -1.94 -3.22
N LEU A 40 -2.76 -1.13 -2.44
CA LEU A 40 -2.55 -1.40 -1.01
C LEU A 40 -3.85 -1.22 -0.22
N SER A 41 -4.70 -0.26 -0.60
CA SER A 41 -6.03 -0.07 0.00
C SER A 41 -6.92 -1.29 -0.25
N GLU A 42 -6.95 -1.80 -1.48
CA GLU A 42 -7.63 -3.06 -1.84
C GLU A 42 -7.08 -4.25 -1.06
N PHE A 43 -5.76 -4.39 -0.98
CA PHE A 43 -5.11 -5.48 -0.26
C PHE A 43 -5.45 -5.50 1.23
N ILE A 44 -5.42 -4.34 1.91
CA ILE A 44 -5.80 -4.21 3.32
C ILE A 44 -7.27 -4.58 3.51
N ALA A 45 -8.15 -4.10 2.64
CA ALA A 45 -9.59 -4.40 2.71
C ALA A 45 -9.89 -5.88 2.47
N ALA A 46 -9.21 -6.51 1.50
CA ALA A 46 -9.43 -7.91 1.16
C ALA A 46 -8.87 -8.89 2.21
N TYR A 47 -7.69 -8.60 2.76
CA TYR A 47 -6.96 -9.53 3.65
C TYR A 47 -6.96 -9.12 5.13
N GLY A 48 -7.62 -8.02 5.49
CA GLY A 48 -7.68 -7.50 6.85
C GLY A 48 -6.29 -7.16 7.43
N LYS A 49 -5.34 -6.75 6.58
CA LYS A 49 -3.96 -6.45 7.01
C LYS A 49 -3.90 -5.07 7.63
N VAL A 50 -3.16 -4.93 8.73
CA VAL A 50 -2.91 -3.64 9.38
C VAL A 50 -1.41 -3.37 9.34
N TYR A 51 -1.03 -2.20 8.84
CA TYR A 51 0.36 -1.75 8.80
C TYR A 51 0.58 -0.66 9.83
N ALA A 52 1.68 -0.76 10.59
CA ALA A 52 2.07 0.27 11.56
C ALA A 52 2.51 1.58 10.87
N ASN A 53 3.05 1.51 9.65
CA ASN A 53 3.39 2.67 8.85
C ASN A 53 3.07 2.40 7.37
N HIS A 54 2.10 3.15 6.83
CA HIS A 54 1.63 3.00 5.45
C HIS A 54 2.65 3.50 4.42
N ALA A 55 3.41 4.54 4.73
CA ALA A 55 4.44 5.06 3.83
C ALA A 55 5.55 4.03 3.57
N ALA A 56 5.98 3.33 4.63
CA ALA A 56 6.94 2.24 4.54
C ALA A 56 6.40 1.06 3.71
N ALA A 57 5.11 0.73 3.86
CA ALA A 57 4.45 -0.30 3.06
C ALA A 57 4.45 0.06 1.56
N ILE A 58 4.13 1.31 1.21
CA ILE A 58 4.19 1.81 -0.17
C ILE A 58 5.63 1.72 -0.71
N ARG A 59 6.64 2.17 0.04
CA ARG A 59 8.06 2.04 -0.37
C ARG A 59 8.48 0.59 -0.60
N MET A 60 8.01 -0.35 0.23
CA MET A 60 8.25 -1.79 0.04
C MET A 60 7.64 -2.29 -1.28
N TRP A 61 6.39 -1.91 -1.56
CA TRP A 61 5.69 -2.25 -2.81
C TRP A 61 6.37 -1.65 -4.03
N ALA A 62 6.75 -0.37 -3.97
CA ALA A 62 7.46 0.31 -5.05
C ALA A 62 8.83 -0.33 -5.37
N ARG A 63 9.57 -0.74 -4.34
CA ARG A 63 10.82 -1.50 -4.51
C ARG A 63 10.59 -2.86 -5.17
N ARG A 64 9.45 -3.50 -4.91
CA ARG A 64 9.08 -4.80 -5.49
C ARG A 64 8.61 -4.67 -6.94
N ASP A 65 7.87 -3.61 -7.26
CA ASP A 65 7.47 -3.25 -8.64
C ASP A 65 8.69 -3.01 -9.56
N ARG A 66 9.72 -2.31 -9.07
CA ARG A 66 10.93 -2.02 -9.84
C ARG A 66 11.75 -3.26 -10.24
N LYS A 67 11.61 -4.38 -9.52
CA LYS A 67 12.41 -5.61 -9.75
C LYS A 67 11.92 -6.47 -10.92
N GLY A 68 10.86 -6.08 -11.63
CA GLY A 68 10.56 -6.56 -12.99
C GLY A 68 10.75 -8.07 -13.21
N THR A 69 9.99 -8.92 -12.51
CA THR A 69 9.96 -10.36 -12.80
C THR A 69 8.54 -10.89 -12.90
N GLY A 70 7.89 -10.63 -14.04
CA GLY A 70 6.94 -11.54 -14.71
C GLY A 70 5.68 -12.02 -13.98
N LYS A 71 5.46 -11.71 -12.70
CA LYS A 71 4.26 -12.07 -11.96
C LYS A 71 3.76 -10.84 -11.22
N LYS A 72 2.54 -10.46 -11.62
CA LYS A 72 1.64 -9.44 -11.09
C LYS A 72 2.05 -8.97 -9.69
N GLY A 73 2.20 -7.64 -9.51
CA GLY A 73 2.62 -6.97 -8.28
C GLY A 73 1.69 -7.11 -7.07
N ILE A 74 0.77 -8.08 -7.12
CA ILE A 74 0.01 -8.55 -5.98
C ILE A 74 0.74 -9.83 -5.53
N PRO A 75 1.18 -9.97 -4.27
CA PRO A 75 1.67 -11.27 -3.80
C PRO A 75 0.66 -12.34 -4.21
N ASP A 76 1.13 -13.48 -4.74
CA ASP A 76 0.27 -14.62 -5.09
C ASP A 76 -0.43 -15.08 -3.81
N TYR A 77 -1.59 -14.47 -3.55
CA TYR A 77 -2.49 -14.85 -2.49
C TYR A 77 -3.57 -15.66 -3.17
N SER A 78 -3.14 -16.79 -3.73
CA SER A 78 -4.05 -17.90 -3.90
C SER A 78 -4.47 -18.29 -2.49
N TYR A 79 -5.64 -17.79 -2.07
CA TYR A 79 -6.33 -18.29 -0.90
C TYR A 79 -6.49 -19.80 -1.13
N LYS A 80 -5.66 -20.60 -0.48
CA LYS A 80 -5.90 -22.04 -0.37
C LYS A 80 -7.01 -22.21 0.65
N GLU A 81 -8.24 -22.01 0.19
CA GLU A 81 -9.41 -22.56 0.83
C GLU A 81 -9.28 -24.08 0.74
N GLY A 82 -9.06 -24.73 1.89
CA GLY A 82 -9.00 -26.19 1.99
C GLY A 82 -7.63 -26.71 2.39
N GLU A 83 -7.36 -26.71 3.70
CA GLU A 83 -6.73 -27.83 4.41
C GLU A 83 -6.72 -27.50 5.92
N SER A 84 -7.90 -27.64 6.53
CA SER A 84 -8.18 -27.83 7.97
C SER A 84 -9.72 -27.83 8.05
N LEU A 85 -10.43 -28.91 8.36
CA LEU A 85 -10.15 -30.07 9.20
C LEU A 85 -11.08 -31.22 8.77
#